data_AF-A0A353WX22-F1
#
_entry.id   AF-A0A353WX22-F1
#
_cell.length_a   1.000
_cell.length_b   1.000
_cell.length_c   1.000
_cell.angle_alpha   90.00
_cell.angle_beta   90.00
_cell.angle_gamma   90.00
#
_symmetry.space_group_name_H-M   'P 1'
#
loop_
_entity.id
_entity.type
_entity.pdbx_description
1 polymer ?
#
loop_
_entity_poly.entity_id
_entity_poly.type
_entity_poly.pdbx_seq_one_letter_code
_entity_poly.pdbx_strand_id
1 'polypeptide(L)'
;MIQKDGGEGAFEMENPPRLSVWGAFEQSKGDVCWVFVPWEGQVARKKGINLNVFKLEDYEVPYGYSSLMYAQKHLSEEKKELIRTFLTIAAEGYKIAAAEPLMAGRFLCRHVDHPNFNDDELIDLAIKNIALAFLNADDHWGLMSHQKFDAFLNWMHENRHISGEEKKKIESQKLFTNEYLIN
;
A
#
# COMPACT_ATOMS: atom_id res chain seq x y z
N MET A 1 14.95 -2.06 11.86
CA MET A 1 13.78 -1.92 12.75
C MET A 1 14.07 -2.59 14.08
N ILE A 2 14.12 -3.92 14.19
CA ILE A 2 14.39 -4.66 15.45
C ILE A 2 15.59 -4.11 16.24
N GLN A 3 16.76 -3.97 15.60
CA GLN A 3 17.95 -3.42 16.27
C GLN A 3 17.81 -1.95 16.67
N LYS A 4 17.10 -1.14 15.86
CA LYS A 4 16.83 0.28 16.18
C LYS A 4 15.83 0.43 17.33
N ASP A 5 15.02 -0.60 17.58
CA ASP A 5 14.09 -0.70 18.70
C ASP A 5 14.72 -1.32 19.96
N GLY A 6 16.05 -1.52 19.96
CA GLY A 6 16.79 -2.05 21.11
C GLY A 6 16.81 -3.58 21.22
N GLY A 7 16.32 -4.31 20.20
CA GLY A 7 16.39 -5.77 20.15
C GLY A 7 17.74 -6.31 19.64
N GLU A 8 18.10 -7.53 20.05
CA GLU A 8 19.28 -8.27 19.57
C GLU A 8 18.87 -9.26 18.47
N GLY A 9 19.56 -9.26 17.32
CA GLY A 9 18.98 -9.76 16.06
C GLY A 9 19.60 -11.03 15.49
N ALA A 10 19.10 -12.20 15.90
CA ALA A 10 19.03 -13.37 15.03
C ALA A 10 17.55 -13.67 14.78
N PHE A 11 17.16 -13.83 13.51
CA PHE A 11 15.78 -14.18 13.15
C PHE A 11 15.79 -15.23 12.05
N GLU A 12 14.75 -16.04 12.03
CA GLU A 12 14.46 -16.97 10.94
C GLU A 12 13.30 -16.41 10.12
N MET A 13 13.44 -16.38 8.79
CA MET A 13 12.42 -15.86 7.90
C MET A 13 11.62 -16.99 7.30
N GLU A 14 10.31 -17.02 7.57
CA GLU A 14 9.37 -17.83 6.83
C GLU A 14 8.78 -17.03 5.66
N ASN A 15 8.65 -17.67 4.50
CA ASN A 15 8.13 -17.05 3.27
C ASN A 15 6.84 -17.76 2.82
N PRO A 16 5.72 -17.58 3.54
CA PRO A 16 4.43 -18.11 3.09
C PRO A 16 4.03 -17.49 1.74
N PRO A 17 3.11 -18.11 0.99
CA PRO A 17 2.58 -17.54 -0.24
C PRO A 17 2.05 -16.11 -0.05
N ARG A 18 2.12 -15.31 -1.12
CA ARG A 18 1.53 -13.96 -1.13
C ARG A 18 0.05 -14.07 -0.74
N LEU A 19 -0.43 -13.13 0.08
CA LEU A 19 -1.79 -13.09 0.67
C LEU A 19 -2.05 -14.12 1.78
N SER A 20 -1.13 -15.06 2.06
CA SER A 20 -1.26 -16.03 3.16
C SER A 20 -0.47 -15.65 4.42
N VAL A 21 0.23 -14.51 4.40
CA VAL A 21 1.10 -14.05 5.51
C VAL A 21 0.34 -13.94 6.83
N TRP A 22 -0.84 -13.29 6.81
CA TRP A 22 -1.65 -13.13 8.01
C TRP A 22 -2.16 -14.46 8.56
N GLY A 23 -2.70 -15.32 7.69
CA GLY A 23 -3.18 -16.64 8.11
C GLY A 23 -2.07 -17.53 8.66
N ALA A 24 -0.86 -17.47 8.07
CA ALA A 24 0.31 -18.16 8.58
C ALA A 24 0.73 -17.64 9.97
N PHE A 25 0.67 -16.32 10.17
CA PHE A 25 0.91 -15.70 11.48
C PHE A 25 -0.13 -16.16 12.53
N GLU A 26 -1.43 -16.16 12.19
CA GLU A 26 -2.50 -16.60 13.10
C GLU A 26 -2.41 -18.10 13.47
N GLN A 27 -1.94 -18.96 12.56
CA GLN A 27 -1.78 -20.40 12.79
C GLN A 27 -0.49 -20.76 13.56
N SER A 28 0.30 -19.75 13.94
CA SER A 28 1.55 -19.78 14.74
C SER A 28 2.80 -20.36 14.06
N LYS A 29 3.83 -19.50 13.90
CA LYS A 29 5.30 -19.77 13.95
C LYS A 29 6.20 -18.52 13.85
N GLY A 30 5.68 -17.32 13.60
CA GLY A 30 6.47 -16.09 13.53
C GLY A 30 6.14 -15.11 14.65
N ASP A 31 7.14 -14.47 15.26
CA ASP A 31 6.95 -13.41 16.26
C ASP A 31 6.55 -12.07 15.65
N VAL A 32 6.82 -11.89 14.35
CA VAL A 32 6.60 -10.65 13.59
C VAL A 32 6.12 -11.01 12.19
N CYS A 33 5.14 -10.28 11.65
CA CYS A 33 4.70 -10.41 10.27
C CYS A 33 4.44 -9.04 9.61
N TRP A 34 4.49 -9.01 8.27
CA TRP A 34 4.11 -7.83 7.50
C TRP A 34 2.58 -7.80 7.33
N VAL A 35 1.97 -6.67 7.65
CA VAL A 35 0.51 -6.47 7.57
C VAL A 35 0.14 -5.14 6.92
N PHE A 36 -1.12 -5.01 6.49
CA PHE A 36 -1.74 -3.72 6.23
C PHE A 36 -2.59 -3.33 7.44
N VAL A 37 -2.16 -2.30 8.18
CA VAL A 37 -2.87 -1.80 9.37
C VAL A 37 -4.34 -1.45 9.10
N PRO A 38 -4.72 -0.87 7.94
CA PRO A 38 -6.11 -0.63 7.62
C PRO A 38 -6.94 -1.93 7.44
N TRP A 39 -6.31 -3.09 7.23
CA TRP A 39 -7.00 -4.36 7.06
C TRP A 39 -6.73 -5.32 8.22
N GLU A 40 -5.61 -6.04 8.23
CA GLU A 40 -5.28 -7.01 9.27
C GLU A 40 -5.22 -6.37 10.67
N GLY A 41 -4.80 -5.11 10.76
CA GLY A 41 -4.82 -4.37 12.02
C GLY A 41 -6.25 -4.19 12.57
N GLN A 42 -7.23 -3.97 11.70
CA GLN A 42 -8.65 -3.87 12.09
C GLN A 42 -9.25 -5.25 12.38
N VAL A 43 -8.84 -6.30 11.64
CA VAL A 43 -9.20 -7.70 11.96
C VAL A 43 -8.74 -8.05 13.38
N ALA A 44 -7.48 -7.77 13.72
CA ALA A 44 -6.93 -8.00 15.05
C ALA A 44 -7.69 -7.21 16.12
N ARG A 45 -7.92 -5.91 15.89
CA ARG A 45 -8.68 -5.04 16.80
C ARG A 45 -10.08 -5.57 17.07
N LYS A 46 -10.80 -6.02 16.03
CA LYS A 46 -12.15 -6.59 16.17
C LYS A 46 -12.14 -7.89 17.00
N LYS A 47 -11.07 -8.69 16.89
CA LYS A 47 -10.85 -9.89 17.70
C LYS A 47 -10.33 -9.59 19.12
N GLY A 48 -10.14 -8.33 19.49
CA GLY A 48 -9.55 -7.94 20.78
C GLY A 48 -8.06 -8.26 20.92
N ILE A 49 -7.37 -8.45 19.79
CA ILE A 49 -5.93 -8.73 19.74
C ILE A 49 -5.18 -7.41 19.66
N ASN A 50 -4.32 -7.14 20.64
CA ASN A 50 -3.44 -5.98 20.63
C ASN A 50 -2.20 -6.28 19.79
N LEU A 51 -1.94 -5.44 18.78
CA LEU A 51 -0.74 -5.53 17.95
C LEU A 51 0.29 -4.48 18.39
N ASN A 52 1.55 -4.90 18.46
CA ASN A 52 2.69 -3.98 18.45
C ASN A 52 3.02 -3.69 16.98
N VAL A 53 2.83 -2.44 16.56
CA VAL A 53 3.00 -2.02 15.17
C VAL A 53 4.29 -1.24 15.02
N PHE A 54 5.18 -1.74 14.19
CA PHE A 54 6.42 -1.07 13.82
C PHE A 54 6.27 -0.47 12.42
N LYS A 55 6.23 0.86 12.29
CA LYS A 55 6.16 1.50 10.98
C LYS A 55 7.56 1.78 10.45
N LEU A 56 7.75 1.61 9.14
CA LEU A 56 9.04 1.85 8.49
C LEU A 56 9.55 3.29 8.71
N GLU A 57 8.63 4.27 8.68
CA GLU A 57 8.94 5.69 8.89
C GLU A 57 9.52 5.97 10.28
N ASP A 58 9.08 5.26 11.32
CA ASP A 58 9.57 5.41 12.69
C ASP A 58 11.04 4.95 12.85
N TYR A 59 11.54 4.18 11.88
CA TYR A 59 12.89 3.62 11.88
C TYR A 59 13.76 4.16 10.75
N GLU A 60 13.40 5.31 10.19
CA GLU A 60 14.09 5.98 9.07
C GLU A 60 14.26 5.06 7.85
N VAL A 61 13.33 4.13 7.65
CA VAL A 61 13.26 3.34 6.43
C VAL A 61 12.29 4.06 5.49
N PRO A 62 12.77 4.80 4.47
CA PRO A 62 11.88 5.39 3.49
C PRO A 62 11.12 4.26 2.82
N TYR A 63 9.85 4.49 2.54
CA TYR A 63 9.02 3.54 1.83
C TYR A 63 8.40 4.21 0.62
N GLY A 64 8.29 3.43 -0.47
CA GLY A 64 7.62 3.88 -1.68
C GLY A 64 6.10 3.93 -1.50
N TYR A 65 5.39 3.73 -2.61
CA TYR A 65 3.94 3.64 -2.62
C TYR A 65 3.52 2.18 -2.55
N SER A 66 2.49 1.89 -1.74
CA SER A 66 1.88 0.57 -1.67
C SER A 66 0.43 0.63 -2.09
N SER A 67 0.09 -0.39 -2.88
CA SER A 67 -0.88 -0.42 -3.99
C SER A 67 -0.61 0.63 -5.07
N LEU A 68 -0.33 0.14 -6.28
CA LEU A 68 -0.05 0.93 -7.48
C LEU A 68 -0.87 0.40 -8.66
N MET A 69 -1.23 1.29 -9.57
CA MET A 69 -1.81 0.91 -10.86
C MET A 69 -0.69 0.76 -11.89
N TYR A 70 -0.72 -0.33 -12.65
CA TYR A 70 0.27 -0.63 -13.67
C TYR A 70 -0.39 -0.63 -15.05
N ALA A 71 0.33 -0.09 -16.03
CA ALA A 71 -0.03 -0.15 -17.43
C ALA A 71 1.18 -0.65 -18.25
N GLN A 72 0.91 -1.04 -19.49
CA GLN A 72 1.98 -1.36 -20.44
C GLN A 72 2.83 -0.11 -20.69
N LYS A 73 4.15 -0.27 -20.80
CA LYS A 73 5.09 0.84 -21.06
C LYS A 73 4.81 1.56 -22.37
N HIS A 74 4.39 0.81 -23.39
CA HIS A 74 4.10 1.35 -24.73
C HIS A 74 2.59 1.22 -24.98
N LEU A 75 1.94 2.37 -25.18
CA LEU A 75 0.49 2.48 -25.35
C LEU A 75 0.20 3.16 -26.70
N SER A 76 -0.86 2.72 -27.37
CA SER A 76 -1.45 3.48 -28.49
C SER A 76 -2.10 4.76 -27.97
N GLU A 77 -2.29 5.76 -28.83
CA GLU A 77 -2.97 7.01 -28.46
C GLU A 77 -4.38 6.75 -27.93
N GLU A 78 -5.10 5.79 -28.51
CA GLU A 78 -6.42 5.36 -28.02
C GLU A 78 -6.35 4.83 -26.57
N LYS A 79 -5.35 3.99 -26.24
CA LYS A 79 -5.17 3.48 -24.88
C LYS A 79 -4.78 4.57 -23.90
N LYS A 80 -3.97 5.54 -24.32
CA LYS A 80 -3.61 6.70 -23.48
C LYS A 80 -4.87 7.47 -23.09
N GLU A 81 -5.76 7.73 -24.04
CA GLU A 81 -6.99 8.46 -23.78
C GLU A 81 -7.97 7.68 -22.88
N LEU A 82 -8.06 6.37 -23.09
CA LEU A 82 -8.84 5.50 -22.20
C LEU A 82 -8.30 5.53 -20.77
N ILE A 83 -6.98 5.50 -20.58
CA ILE A 83 -6.35 5.57 -19.26
C ILE A 83 -6.62 6.94 -18.60
N ARG A 84 -6.51 8.06 -19.33
CA ARG A 84 -6.86 9.40 -18.79
C ARG A 84 -8.30 9.44 -18.29
N THR A 85 -9.22 8.95 -19.11
CA THR A 85 -10.65 8.89 -18.78
C THR A 85 -10.88 8.03 -17.53
N PHE A 86 -10.30 6.83 -17.50
CA PHE A 86 -10.39 5.92 -16.37
C PHE A 86 -9.84 6.54 -15.07
N LEU A 87 -8.65 7.14 -15.13
CA LEU A 87 -8.01 7.73 -13.96
C LEU A 87 -8.73 8.98 -13.46
N THR A 88 -9.35 9.76 -14.36
CA THR A 88 -10.21 10.90 -13.98
C THR A 88 -11.40 10.42 -13.15
N ILE A 89 -12.13 9.42 -13.65
CA ILE A 89 -13.29 8.84 -12.96
C ILE A 89 -12.86 8.17 -11.64
N ALA A 90 -11.73 7.45 -11.65
CA ALA A 90 -11.18 6.86 -10.44
C ALA A 90 -10.85 7.93 -9.39
N ALA A 91 -10.19 9.03 -9.78
CA ALA A 91 -9.87 10.13 -8.88
C ALA A 91 -11.11 10.72 -8.23
N GLU A 92 -12.20 10.91 -8.98
CA GLU A 92 -13.49 11.36 -8.44
C GLU A 92 -14.05 10.34 -7.43
N GLY A 93 -14.03 9.05 -7.76
CA GLY A 93 -14.48 7.99 -6.86
C GLY A 93 -13.68 7.95 -5.55
N TYR A 94 -12.36 8.11 -5.61
CA TYR A 94 -11.51 8.16 -4.42
C TYR A 94 -11.71 9.44 -3.60
N LYS A 95 -11.98 10.60 -4.23
CA LYS A 95 -12.36 11.83 -3.52
C LYS A 95 -13.69 11.65 -2.77
N ILE A 96 -14.68 11.06 -3.41
CA ILE A 96 -15.97 10.73 -2.77
C ILE A 96 -15.75 9.76 -1.61
N ALA A 97 -14.95 8.71 -1.81
CA ALA A 97 -14.65 7.74 -0.75
C ALA A 97 -13.84 8.35 0.41
N ALA A 98 -12.96 9.32 0.14
CA ALA A 98 -12.24 10.05 1.17
C ALA A 98 -13.19 10.95 1.99
N ALA A 99 -14.15 11.60 1.34
CA ALA A 99 -15.14 12.46 1.99
C ALA A 99 -16.22 11.66 2.76
N GLU A 100 -16.69 10.54 2.20
CA GLU A 100 -17.74 9.70 2.77
C GLU A 100 -17.31 8.21 2.87
N PRO A 101 -16.34 7.88 3.73
CA PRO A 101 -15.75 6.54 3.76
C PRO A 101 -16.75 5.43 4.12
N LEU A 102 -17.70 5.72 5.02
CA LEU A 102 -18.75 4.76 5.39
C LEU A 102 -19.72 4.48 4.24
N MET A 103 -20.04 5.49 3.44
CA MET A 103 -20.88 5.31 2.26
C MET A 103 -20.15 4.43 1.24
N ALA A 104 -18.88 4.70 0.99
CA ALA A 104 -18.03 3.89 0.10
C ALA A 104 -17.89 2.44 0.59
N GLY A 105 -17.64 2.22 1.89
CA GLY A 105 -17.56 0.88 2.48
C GLY A 105 -18.84 0.07 2.25
N ARG A 106 -20.00 0.65 2.57
CA ARG A 106 -21.31 0.01 2.33
C ARG A 106 -21.59 -0.20 0.85
N PHE A 107 -21.13 0.70 -0.02
CA PHE A 107 -21.23 0.52 -1.46
C PHE A 107 -20.46 -0.73 -1.90
N LEU A 108 -19.24 -0.93 -1.38
CA LEU A 108 -18.44 -2.11 -1.67
C LEU A 108 -19.15 -3.40 -1.19
N CYS A 109 -19.65 -3.43 0.06
CA CYS A 109 -20.38 -4.59 0.59
C CYS A 109 -21.59 -4.99 -0.27
N ARG A 110 -22.29 -4.02 -0.87
CA ARG A 110 -23.47 -4.30 -1.71
C ARG A 110 -23.13 -4.82 -3.12
N HIS A 111 -21.98 -4.47 -3.66
CA HIS A 111 -21.68 -4.68 -5.08
C HIS A 111 -20.52 -5.65 -5.33
N VAL A 112 -19.73 -5.98 -4.31
CA VAL A 112 -18.61 -6.92 -4.44
C VAL A 112 -18.99 -8.27 -3.87
N ASP A 113 -19.14 -9.26 -4.74
CA ASP A 113 -19.38 -10.66 -4.37
C ASP A 113 -18.05 -11.35 -3.99
N HIS A 114 -17.58 -11.07 -2.77
CA HIS A 114 -16.39 -11.71 -2.22
C HIS A 114 -16.47 -11.79 -0.68
N PRO A 115 -16.06 -12.92 -0.04
CA PRO A 115 -16.19 -13.11 1.41
C PRO A 115 -15.61 -12.01 2.31
N ASN A 116 -14.54 -11.34 1.85
CA ASN A 116 -13.94 -10.22 2.57
C ASN A 116 -14.91 -9.04 2.82
N PHE A 117 -15.97 -8.92 2.03
CA PHE A 117 -16.97 -7.84 2.13
C PHE A 117 -18.26 -8.28 2.83
N ASN A 118 -18.28 -9.46 3.46
CA ASN A 118 -19.44 -9.96 4.20
C ASN A 118 -19.53 -9.44 5.65
N ASP A 119 -18.54 -8.66 6.09
CA ASP A 119 -18.46 -8.11 7.45
C ASP A 119 -18.47 -6.58 7.41
N ASP A 120 -19.68 -6.00 7.42
CA ASP A 120 -19.89 -4.55 7.32
C ASP A 120 -19.13 -3.77 8.39
N GLU A 121 -19.04 -4.29 9.63
CA GLU A 121 -18.33 -3.62 10.71
C GLU A 121 -16.82 -3.58 10.46
N LEU A 122 -16.24 -4.69 9.98
CA LEU A 122 -14.84 -4.74 9.59
C LEU A 122 -14.56 -3.77 8.43
N ILE A 123 -15.44 -3.75 7.42
CA ILE A 123 -15.32 -2.81 6.30
C ILE A 123 -15.39 -1.36 6.79
N ASP A 124 -16.33 -1.01 7.67
CA ASP A 124 -16.47 0.33 8.24
C ASP A 124 -15.21 0.75 9.01
N LEU A 125 -14.59 -0.15 9.77
CA LEU A 125 -13.33 0.10 10.47
C LEU A 125 -12.17 0.29 9.49
N ALA A 126 -12.07 -0.58 8.49
CA ALA A 126 -10.99 -0.58 7.51
C ALA A 126 -11.03 0.66 6.61
N ILE A 127 -12.21 0.98 6.06
CA ILE A 127 -12.38 2.08 5.11
C ILE A 127 -12.11 3.43 5.77
N LYS A 128 -12.52 3.61 7.04
CA LYS A 128 -12.20 4.82 7.83
C LYS A 128 -10.70 5.00 8.00
N ASN A 129 -9.95 3.90 8.13
CA ASN A 129 -8.51 3.97 8.35
C ASN A 129 -7.76 4.27 7.04
N ILE A 130 -8.08 3.55 5.96
CA ILE A 130 -7.40 3.73 4.66
C ILE A 130 -7.79 5.04 3.95
N ALA A 131 -9.00 5.57 4.18
CA ALA A 131 -9.46 6.79 3.54
C ALA A 131 -8.55 8.01 3.81
N LEU A 132 -7.87 8.02 4.96
CA LEU A 132 -6.89 9.04 5.33
C LEU A 132 -5.66 9.07 4.41
N ALA A 133 -5.43 8.00 3.63
CA ALA A 133 -4.32 7.87 2.70
C ALA A 133 -4.75 8.01 1.23
N PHE A 134 -6.04 8.19 0.92
CA PHE A 134 -6.50 8.28 -0.47
C PHE A 134 -6.05 9.57 -1.15
N LEU A 135 -6.05 10.69 -0.44
CA LEU A 135 -5.63 11.99 -0.96
C LEU A 135 -4.30 12.40 -0.34
N ASN A 136 -3.47 13.09 -1.12
CA ASN A 136 -2.28 13.74 -0.60
C ASN A 136 -2.65 15.04 0.14
N ALA A 137 -1.64 15.76 0.66
CA ALA A 137 -1.85 17.00 1.41
C ALA A 137 -2.48 18.14 0.59
N ASP A 138 -2.48 18.03 -0.74
CA ASP A 138 -3.07 18.99 -1.68
C ASP A 138 -4.41 18.48 -2.27
N ASP A 139 -5.07 17.52 -1.60
CA ASP A 139 -6.34 16.90 -2.02
C ASP A 139 -6.30 16.19 -3.40
N HIS A 140 -5.12 15.80 -3.86
CA HIS A 140 -4.94 15.04 -5.09
C HIS A 140 -4.84 13.54 -4.81
N TRP A 141 -5.56 12.75 -5.61
CA TRP A 141 -5.44 11.29 -5.63
C TRP A 141 -4.38 10.84 -6.64
N GLY A 142 -3.65 9.78 -6.32
CA GLY A 142 -2.84 9.02 -7.27
C GLY A 142 -1.50 9.64 -7.71
N LEU A 143 -1.27 10.93 -7.45
CA LEU A 143 0.00 11.59 -7.81
C LEU A 143 1.18 10.99 -7.03
N MET A 144 2.19 10.57 -7.77
CA MET A 144 3.43 10.04 -7.23
C MET A 144 4.56 11.09 -7.28
N SER A 145 5.49 10.97 -6.34
CA SER A 145 6.64 11.88 -6.17
C SER A 145 7.94 11.15 -6.50
N HIS A 146 8.75 11.75 -7.38
CA HIS A 146 10.09 11.28 -7.70
C HIS A 146 10.98 11.30 -6.46
N GLN A 147 10.86 12.32 -5.61
CA GLN A 147 11.63 12.43 -4.37
C GLN A 147 11.40 11.23 -3.44
N LYS A 148 10.16 10.75 -3.29
CA LYS A 148 9.86 9.56 -2.47
C LYS A 148 10.48 8.29 -3.05
N PHE A 149 10.38 8.10 -4.37
CA PHE A 149 11.01 6.95 -5.03
C PHE A 149 12.53 7.01 -4.95
N ASP A 150 13.13 8.18 -5.22
CA ASP A 150 14.58 8.37 -5.15
C ASP A 150 15.11 8.10 -3.73
N ALA A 151 14.41 8.57 -2.69
CA ALA A 151 14.75 8.27 -1.31
C ALA A 151 14.73 6.76 -1.02
N PHE A 152 13.69 6.06 -1.47
CA PHE A 152 13.58 4.61 -1.31
C PHE A 152 14.69 3.85 -2.06
N LEU A 153 14.94 4.20 -3.32
CA LEU A 153 15.96 3.56 -4.15
C LEU A 153 17.38 3.81 -3.62
N ASN A 154 17.67 5.03 -3.17
CA ASN A 154 18.96 5.36 -2.55
C ASN A 154 19.16 4.53 -1.27
N TRP A 155 18.15 4.46 -0.39
CA TRP A 155 18.21 3.63 0.81
C TRP A 155 18.45 2.15 0.49
N MET A 156 17.75 1.61 -0.52
CA MET A 156 17.94 0.23 -1.00
C MET A 156 19.36 -0.02 -1.53
N HIS A 157 19.95 0.94 -2.24
CA HIS A 157 21.33 0.88 -2.73
C HIS A 157 22.34 0.93 -1.57
N GLU A 158 22.18 1.88 -0.65
CA GLU A 158 23.07 2.08 0.51
C GLU A 158 23.11 0.85 1.43
N ASN A 159 21.95 0.22 1.65
CA ASN A 159 21.80 -0.96 2.49
C ASN A 159 22.03 -2.29 1.74
N ARG A 160 22.50 -2.23 0.48
CA ARG A 160 22.83 -3.40 -0.37
C ARG A 160 21.67 -4.39 -0.58
N HIS A 161 20.43 -3.91 -0.50
CA HIS A 161 19.24 -4.72 -0.78
C HIS A 161 18.99 -4.90 -2.29
N ILE A 162 19.73 -4.17 -3.14
CA ILE A 162 19.72 -4.34 -4.59
C ILE A 162 20.92 -5.20 -5.00
N SER A 163 20.64 -6.34 -5.63
CA SER A 163 21.66 -7.31 -6.06
C SER A 163 21.65 -7.50 -7.58
N GLY A 164 22.73 -8.07 -8.15
CA GLY A 164 22.81 -8.35 -9.59
C GLY A 164 22.99 -7.12 -10.50
N GLU A 165 22.49 -7.21 -11.74
CA GLU A 165 22.59 -6.14 -12.76
C GLU A 165 21.87 -4.84 -12.37
N GLU A 166 21.00 -4.91 -11.36
CA GLU A 166 20.27 -3.80 -10.75
C GLU A 166 21.15 -2.87 -9.91
N LYS A 167 22.46 -3.17 -9.73
CA LYS A 167 23.43 -2.22 -9.15
C LYS A 167 23.50 -0.89 -9.90
N LYS A 168 23.11 -0.87 -11.18
CA LYS A 168 22.98 0.40 -11.92
C LYS A 168 21.86 1.21 -11.30
N LYS A 169 22.17 2.46 -10.95
CA LYS A 169 21.22 3.40 -10.34
C LYS A 169 19.91 3.40 -11.12
N ILE A 170 18.83 2.96 -10.47
CA ILE A 170 17.48 3.03 -11.04
C ILE A 170 17.03 4.49 -10.95
N GLU A 171 16.60 5.05 -12.07
CA GLU A 171 16.06 6.41 -12.15
C GLU A 171 14.56 6.39 -11.94
N SER A 172 14.04 7.12 -10.94
CA SER A 172 12.60 7.15 -10.67
C SER A 172 11.76 7.66 -11.86
N GLN A 173 12.35 8.46 -12.74
CA GLN A 173 11.73 8.94 -13.99
C GLN A 173 11.33 7.81 -14.94
N LYS A 174 11.90 6.61 -14.78
CA LYS A 174 11.60 5.43 -15.58
C LYS A 174 10.60 4.49 -14.91
N LEU A 175 10.22 4.75 -13.65
CA LEU A 175 9.38 3.85 -12.85
C LEU A 175 7.90 4.18 -12.89
N PHE A 176 7.55 5.46 -13.03
CA PHE A 176 6.16 5.90 -13.05
C PHE A 176 5.98 7.17 -13.88
N THR A 177 4.73 7.51 -14.16
CA THR A 177 4.32 8.76 -14.80
C THR A 177 3.05 9.30 -14.15
N ASN A 178 2.93 10.62 -14.05
CA ASN A 178 1.71 11.32 -13.64
C ASN A 178 0.96 11.93 -14.84
N GLU A 179 1.44 11.73 -16.07
CA GLU A 179 0.92 12.38 -17.28
C GLU A 179 -0.57 12.08 -17.57
N TYR A 180 -1.10 11.00 -17.00
CA TYR A 180 -2.48 10.58 -17.19
C TYR A 180 -3.42 11.03 -16.05
N LEU A 181 -2.87 11.69 -15.01
CA LEU A 181 -3.62 12.21 -13.86
C LEU A 181 -3.78 13.73 -13.90
N ILE A 182 -2.95 14.41 -14.69
CA ILE A 182 -2.90 15.86 -14.82
C ILE A 182 -3.33 16.18 -16.26
N ASN A 183 -4.42 16.92 -16.42
CA ASN A 183 -4.81 17.50 -17.70
C ASN A 183 -4.00 18.77 -17.97
#